data_AF-A0A7Z9VPV6-F1
#
_entry.id   AF-A0A7Z9VPV6-F1
#
_cell.length_a   1.000
_cell.length_b   1.000
_cell.length_c   1.000
_cell.angle_alpha   90.00
_cell.angle_beta   90.00
_cell.angle_gamma   90.00
#
_symmetry.space_group_name_H-M   'P 1'
#
loop_
_entity.id
_entity.type
_entity.pdbx_description
1 polymer ?
#
loop_
_entity_poly.entity_id
_entity_poly.type
_entity_poly.pdbx_seq_one_letter_code
_entity_poly.pdbx_strand_id
1 'polypeptide(L)' 'MPGPFELIIILVIVLLIFGGKRLKNIGGDLGGAIKGFKKSMKE' A
#
# COMPACT_ATOMS: atom_id res chain seq x y z
N MET A 1 11.38 13.66 -13.33
CA MET A 1 10.49 13.41 -12.19
C MET A 1 9.12 13.04 -12.76
N PRO A 2 8.58 11.85 -12.50
CA PRO A 2 7.22 11.53 -12.94
C PRO A 2 6.24 12.48 -12.25
N GLY A 3 5.27 13.00 -13.01
CA GLY A 3 4.23 13.85 -12.46
C GLY A 3 3.20 13.06 -11.62
N PRO A 4 2.32 13.77 -10.90
CA PRO A 4 1.26 13.15 -10.10
C PRO A 4 0.33 12.25 -10.92
N PHE A 5 0.10 12.56 -12.20
CA PHE A 5 -0.76 11.78 -13.08
C PHE A 5 -0.14 10.44 -13.47
N GLU A 6 1.17 10.39 -13.70
CA GLU A 6 1.91 9.18 -14.03
C GLU A 6 1.88 8.20 -12.86
N LEU A 7 1.99 8.70 -11.62
CA LEU A 7 1.84 7.87 -10.42
C LEU A 7 0.45 7.23 -10.31
N ILE A 8 -0.61 7.96 -10.67
CA ILE A 8 -1.97 7.42 -10.68
C ILE A 8 -2.10 6.32 -11.74
N ILE A 9 -1.56 6.53 -12.95
CA ILE A 9 -1.59 5.52 -14.01
C ILE A 9 -0.88 4.24 -13.58
N ILE A 10 0.30 4.36 -12.96
CA ILE A 10 1.05 3.22 -12.42
C ILE A 10 0.21 2.50 -11.35
N LEU A 11 -0.43 3.25 -10.44
CA LEU A 11 -1.29 2.67 -9.41
C LEU A 11 -2.44 1.88 -10.02
N VAL A 12 -3.10 2.40 -11.06
CA VAL A 12 -4.20 1.70 -11.76
C VAL A 12 -3.69 0.41 -12.40
N ILE A 13 -2.53 0.42 -13.06
CA ILE A 13 -1.94 -0.79 -13.67
C ILE A 13 -1.64 -1.83 -12.58
N VAL A 14 -1.04 -1.43 -11.46
CA VAL A 14 -0.78 -2.32 -10.32
C VAL A 14 -2.09 -2.91 -9.79
N LEU A 15 -3.13 -2.09 -9.64
CA LEU A 15 -4.45 -2.56 -9.19
C LEU A 15 -5.07 -3.57 -10.15
N LEU A 16 -4.90 -3.40 -11.46
CA LEU A 16 -5.40 -4.34 -12.46
C LEU A 16 -4.64 -5.68 -12.44
N ILE A 17 -3.31 -5.64 -12.29
CA ILE A 17 -2.47 -6.85 -12.25
C ILE A 17 -2.72 -7.65 -10.97
N PHE A 18 -2.72 -6.98 -9.82
CA PHE A 18 -2.81 -7.65 -8.52
C PHE A 18 -4.25 -7.88 -8.06
N GLY A 19 -5.19 -7.07 -8.54
CA GLY A 19 -6.59 -7.07 -8.11
C GLY A 19 -6.77 -6.44 -6.72
N GLY A 20 -7.91 -5.76 -6.52
CA GLY A 20 -8.20 -5.08 -5.24
C GLY A 20 -8.23 -6.01 -4.02
N LYS A 21 -8.63 -7.29 -4.18
CA LYS A 21 -8.66 -8.27 -3.09
C LYS A 21 -7.27 -8.60 -2.53
N ARG A 22 -6.27 -8.82 -3.39
CA ARG A 22 -4.90 -9.11 -2.93
C ARG A 22 -4.28 -7.89 -2.27
N LEU A 23 -4.48 -6.70 -2.84
CA LEU A 23 -3.95 -5.47 -2.26
C LEU A 23 -4.59 -5.17 -0.90
N LYS A 24 -5.89 -5.45 -0.72
CA LYS A 24 -6.55 -5.31 0.59
C LYS A 24 -6.00 -6.26 1.64
N ASN A 25 -5.79 -7.53 1.29
CA ASN A 25 -5.25 -8.53 2.22
C ASN A 25 -3.83 -8.16 2.66
N ILE A 26 -2.94 -7.89 1.69
CA ILE A 26 -1.56 -7.50 1.95
C ILE A 26 -1.51 -6.15 2.71
N GLY A 27 -2.35 -5.19 2.34
CA GLY A 27 -2.43 -3.90 3.01
C GLY A 27 -2.90 -4.00 4.47
N GLY A 28 -3.80 -4.94 4.77
CA GLY A 28 -4.24 -5.24 6.13
C GLY A 28 -3.10 -5.79 6.99
N ASP A 29 -2.37 -6.79 6.48
CA ASP A 29 -1.26 -7.43 7.20
C ASP A 29 -0.09 -6.46 7.42
N LEU A 30 0.32 -5.75 6.37
CA LEU A 30 1.38 -4.73 6.45
C LEU A 30 0.96 -3.56 7.34
N GLY A 31 -0.29 -3.10 7.24
CA GLY A 31 -0.82 -2.02 8.07
C GLY A 31 -0.84 -2.40 9.56
N GLY A 32 -1.22 -3.63 9.88
CA GLY A 32 -1.15 -4.18 11.23
C GLY A 32 0.28 -4.20 11.78
N ALA A 33 1.23 -4.71 10.99
CA ALA A 33 2.65 -4.75 11.36
C ALA A 33 3.24 -3.35 11.58
N ILE A 34 2.99 -2.40 10.68
CA ILE A 34 3.47 -1.01 10.79
C ILE A 34 2.87 -0.33 12.02
N LYS A 35 1.59 -0.57 12.32
CA LYS A 35 0.94 -0.01 13.52
C LYS A 35 1.57 -0.55 14.81
N GLY A 36 1.87 -1.85 14.85
CA GLY A 36 2.60 -2.48 15.95
C GLY A 36 3.99 -1.86 16.11
N PHE A 37 4.75 -1.77 15.02
CA PHE A 37 6.08 -1.15 15.00
C PHE A 37 6.06 0.30 15.49
N LYS A 38 5.12 1.11 14.99
CA LYS A 38 4.97 2.52 15.42
C LYS A 38 4.62 2.64 16.90
N LYS A 39 3.86 1.70 17.46
CA LYS A 39 3.53 1.68 18.89
C LYS A 39 4.79 1.42 19.72
N SER A 40 5.58 0.41 19.37
CA SER A 40 6.83 0.06 20.07
C SER A 40 7.91 1.14 19.97
N MET A 41 7.92 1.94 18.90
CA MET A 41 8.83 3.10 18.78
C MET A 41 8.41 4.33 19.60
N LYS A 42 7.15 4.37 20.06
CA LYS A 42 6.60 5.50 20.81
C LYS A 42 6.63 5.23 22.33
N GLU A 43 6.89 3.98 22.72
CA GLU A 43 7.33 3.59 24.07
C GLU A 43 8.86 3.72 24.16
#